data_AF-A0A1J4UUP0-F1
#
_entry.id   AF-A0A1J4UUP0-F1
#
_cell.length_a   1.000
_cell.length_b   1.000
_cell.length_c   1.000
_cell.angle_alpha   90.00
_cell.angle_beta   90.00
_cell.angle_gamma   90.00
#
_symmetry.space_group_name_H-M   'P 1'
#
loop_
_entity.id
_entity.type
_entity.pdbx_description
1 polymer ?
#
loop_
_entity_poly.entity_id
_entity_poly.type
_entity_poly.pdbx_seq_one_letter_code
_entity_poly.pdbx_strand_id
1 'polypeptide(L)'
;MRVLIATTECRPFASTGILGETISLLAKALYNEGVDVRIIIPRYRRISTEGLADILGGLPVQVSSKTVYGRIYEGKLLDKIPVYFVDQPEYFDRSELYVENLKNYSDNAERFIFFSRAVVEFVSKDIFKPDILQCNDWFTGLSPVYLKTLYSDTIQRVKSVMTIHNIEYQGLFWHCDMHLTCLPWSLFTFDKLEFHGKLNLLKGGIVHADAVTTISESYAEEILTKEKGCGLDETLRLLGNRFAGIPTLPSDLQKNPSDVAKRYIKLFTKLLND
;
A
#
# COMPACT_ATOMS: atom_id res chain seq x y z
N MET A 1 -19.07 -5.26 -1.88
CA MET A 1 -17.88 -4.38 -2.02
C MET A 1 -16.64 -5.25 -2.00
N ARG A 2 -15.73 -5.02 -2.94
CA ARG A 2 -14.45 -5.72 -3.11
C ARG A 2 -13.30 -4.81 -2.72
N VAL A 3 -12.42 -5.30 -1.85
CA VAL A 3 -11.29 -4.52 -1.32
C VAL A 3 -10.00 -5.31 -1.53
N LEU A 4 -9.02 -4.68 -2.17
CA LEU A 4 -7.65 -5.20 -2.24
C LEU A 4 -6.77 -4.40 -1.27
N ILE A 5 -6.23 -5.07 -0.26
CA ILE A 5 -5.27 -4.48 0.68
C ILE A 5 -3.86 -4.76 0.17
N ALA A 6 -3.20 -3.72 -0.33
CA ALA A 6 -1.80 -3.76 -0.72
C ALA A 6 -0.92 -3.34 0.48
N THR A 7 0.04 -4.18 0.83
CA THR A 7 0.92 -3.98 1.99
C THR A 7 2.21 -4.78 1.81
N THR A 8 3.20 -4.55 2.66
CA THR A 8 4.44 -5.34 2.73
C THR A 8 4.42 -6.39 3.83
N GLU A 9 3.49 -6.32 4.77
CA GLU A 9 3.42 -7.23 5.90
C GLU A 9 2.00 -7.76 6.10
N CYS A 10 1.88 -9.07 6.32
CA CYS A 10 0.67 -9.75 6.74
C CYS A 10 1.05 -11.05 7.46
N ARG A 11 0.63 -11.22 8.71
CA ARG A 11 0.83 -12.48 9.45
C ARG A 11 -0.12 -13.58 8.94
N PRO A 12 0.33 -14.86 8.86
CA PRO A 12 1.63 -15.36 9.31
C PRO A 12 2.75 -15.27 8.25
N PHE A 13 2.48 -14.73 7.06
CA PHE A 13 3.38 -14.82 5.91
C PHE A 13 4.66 -13.98 6.04
N ALA A 14 4.51 -12.69 6.35
CA ALA A 14 5.63 -11.76 6.50
C ALA A 14 5.29 -10.67 7.50
N SER A 15 6.18 -10.42 8.45
CA SER A 15 6.00 -9.37 9.44
C SER A 15 7.34 -9.03 10.08
N THR A 16 7.52 -7.75 10.36
CA THR A 16 8.62 -7.13 11.12
C THR A 16 8.11 -6.39 12.35
N GLY A 17 6.80 -6.08 12.41
CA GLY A 17 6.21 -5.43 13.57
C GLY A 17 4.69 -5.49 13.62
N ILE A 18 4.07 -4.43 14.12
CA ILE A 18 2.62 -4.37 14.34
C ILE A 18 1.82 -4.35 13.04
N LEU A 19 2.40 -3.85 11.93
CA LEU A 19 1.71 -3.75 10.64
C LEU A 19 1.18 -5.11 10.19
N GLY A 20 2.03 -6.14 10.21
CA GLY A 20 1.61 -7.49 9.80
C GLY A 20 0.47 -8.07 10.64
N GLU A 21 0.40 -7.74 11.94
CA GLU A 21 -0.70 -8.14 12.81
C GLU A 21 -1.96 -7.32 12.55
N THR A 22 -1.83 -5.99 12.42
CA THR A 22 -2.91 -5.07 12.07
C THR A 22 -3.59 -5.48 10.77
N ILE A 23 -2.84 -5.76 9.70
CA ILE A 23 -3.40 -6.15 8.41
C ILE A 23 -4.20 -7.45 8.52
N SER A 24 -3.66 -8.47 9.20
CA SER A 24 -4.36 -9.76 9.33
C SER A 24 -5.64 -9.63 10.15
N LEU A 25 -5.63 -8.84 11.23
CA LEU A 25 -6.81 -8.57 12.04
C LEU A 25 -7.85 -7.72 11.30
N LEU A 26 -7.41 -6.67 10.58
CA LEU A 26 -8.30 -5.81 9.79
C LEU A 26 -8.96 -6.60 8.66
N ALA A 27 -8.20 -7.40 7.91
CA ALA A 27 -8.75 -8.25 6.86
C ALA A 27 -9.78 -9.23 7.42
N LYS A 28 -9.49 -9.88 8.56
CA LYS A 28 -10.46 -10.75 9.24
C LYS A 28 -11.72 -10.00 9.65
N ALA A 29 -11.58 -8.79 10.18
CA ALA A 29 -12.72 -7.97 10.62
C ALA A 29 -13.60 -7.56 9.42
N LEU A 30 -13.00 -7.09 8.32
CA LEU A 30 -13.71 -6.74 7.08
C LEU A 30 -14.42 -7.96 6.46
N TYR A 31 -13.74 -9.12 6.42
CA TYR A 31 -14.33 -10.36 5.93
C TYR A 31 -15.59 -10.76 6.73
N ASN A 32 -15.52 -10.65 8.07
CA ASN A 32 -16.66 -10.97 8.94
C ASN A 32 -17.85 -10.02 8.78
N GLU A 33 -17.61 -8.79 8.30
CA GLU A 33 -18.66 -7.83 7.93
C GLU A 33 -19.14 -8.01 6.46
N GLY A 34 -18.73 -9.09 5.78
CA GLY A 34 -19.21 -9.44 4.44
C GLY A 34 -18.48 -8.74 3.28
N VAL A 35 -17.32 -8.13 3.53
CA VAL A 35 -16.47 -7.55 2.47
C VAL A 35 -15.71 -8.68 1.75
N ASP A 36 -15.71 -8.68 0.42
CA ASP A 36 -14.79 -9.52 -0.38
C ASP A 36 -13.41 -8.86 -0.33
N VAL A 37 -12.73 -9.09 0.79
CA VAL A 37 -11.40 -8.57 1.08
C VAL A 37 -10.34 -9.57 0.63
N ARG A 38 -9.31 -9.06 -0.03
CA ARG A 38 -8.13 -9.80 -0.45
C ARG A 38 -6.89 -9.01 -0.12
N ILE A 39 -5.76 -9.69 0.00
CA ILE A 39 -4.48 -9.06 0.34
C ILE A 39 -3.49 -9.29 -0.80
N ILE A 40 -2.64 -8.32 -1.10
CA ILE A 40 -1.50 -8.48 -1.99
C ILE A 40 -0.22 -8.01 -1.28
N ILE A 41 0.78 -8.89 -1.22
CA ILE A 41 2.08 -8.64 -0.60
C ILE A 41 3.22 -9.13 -1.50
N PRO A 42 4.47 -8.70 -1.31
CA PRO A 42 5.61 -9.32 -1.96
C PRO A 42 5.81 -10.77 -1.46
N ARG A 43 6.28 -11.67 -2.34
CA ARG A 43 6.71 -13.01 -1.92
C ARG A 43 8.14 -12.94 -1.39
N TYR A 44 8.28 -12.72 -0.08
CA TYR A 44 9.59 -12.79 0.57
C TYR A 44 10.11 -14.23 0.66
N ARG A 45 11.43 -14.40 0.80
CA ARG A 45 12.13 -15.70 0.97
C ARG A 45 11.41 -16.66 1.93
N ARG A 46 10.92 -16.13 3.06
CA ARG A 46 10.26 -16.90 4.13
C ARG A 46 8.91 -17.52 3.74
N ILE A 47 8.30 -17.08 2.64
CA ILE A 47 6.99 -17.56 2.17
C ILE A 47 7.21 -18.69 1.18
N SER A 48 7.07 -19.95 1.60
CA SER A 48 7.16 -21.09 0.69
C SER A 48 6.10 -21.01 -0.42
N THR A 49 6.45 -21.44 -1.63
CA THR A 49 5.49 -21.60 -2.74
C THR A 49 4.75 -22.93 -2.69
N GLU A 50 5.16 -23.86 -1.82
CA GLU A 50 4.48 -25.13 -1.63
C GLU A 50 3.04 -24.91 -1.16
N GLY A 51 2.09 -25.50 -1.87
CA GLY A 51 0.66 -25.34 -1.59
C GLY A 51 0.04 -24.02 -2.07
N LEU A 52 0.82 -23.13 -2.68
CA LEU A 52 0.27 -21.94 -3.35
C LEU A 52 -0.13 -22.26 -4.79
N ALA A 53 -1.23 -21.66 -5.26
CA ALA A 53 -1.63 -21.73 -6.66
C ALA A 53 -0.84 -20.72 -7.48
N ASP A 54 -0.20 -21.14 -8.57
CA ASP A 54 0.41 -20.21 -9.53
C ASP A 54 -0.68 -19.71 -10.48
N ILE A 55 -1.12 -18.46 -10.28
CA ILE A 55 -2.26 -17.89 -11.03
C ILE A 55 -1.81 -16.99 -12.18
N LEU A 56 -0.55 -16.54 -12.18
CA LEU A 56 0.03 -15.79 -13.29
C LEU A 56 1.54 -15.95 -13.34
N GLY A 57 2.03 -16.69 -14.34
CA GLY A 57 3.45 -16.94 -14.58
C GLY A 57 4.29 -15.72 -14.99
N GLY A 58 3.66 -14.60 -15.37
CA GLY A 58 4.36 -13.40 -15.85
C GLY A 58 3.49 -12.14 -15.90
N LEU A 59 3.71 -11.23 -14.95
CA LEU A 59 3.18 -9.88 -14.88
C LEU A 59 4.28 -8.89 -15.31
N PRO A 60 4.23 -8.33 -16.53
CA PRO A 60 5.22 -7.34 -16.97
C PRO A 60 5.01 -6.03 -16.19
N VAL A 61 6.10 -5.50 -15.65
CA VAL A 61 6.12 -4.22 -14.92
C VAL A 61 7.28 -3.40 -15.47
N GLN A 62 6.97 -2.23 -16.04
CA GLN A 62 8.02 -1.35 -16.54
C GLN A 62 8.68 -0.61 -15.36
N VAL A 63 10.01 -0.67 -15.29
CA VAL A 63 10.85 0.01 -14.29
C VAL A 63 12.00 0.66 -15.05
N SER A 64 11.97 1.99 -15.18
CA SER A 64 12.90 2.73 -16.05
C SER A 64 12.88 2.17 -17.48
N SER A 65 14.04 1.80 -18.05
CA SER A 65 14.21 1.27 -19.40
C SER A 65 13.96 -0.24 -19.53
N LYS A 66 13.75 -0.96 -18.42
CA LYS A 66 13.55 -2.41 -18.42
C LYS A 66 12.10 -2.80 -18.07
N THR A 67 11.65 -3.90 -18.65
CA THR A 67 10.45 -4.61 -18.21
C THR A 67 10.87 -5.72 -17.26
N VAL A 68 10.45 -5.65 -16.01
CA VAL A 68 10.67 -6.67 -14.99
C VAL A 68 9.41 -7.53 -14.89
N TYR A 69 9.56 -8.85 -14.90
CA TYR A 69 8.43 -9.77 -14.81
C TYR A 69 8.26 -10.25 -13.38
N GLY A 70 7.07 -10.05 -12.81
CA GLY A 70 6.67 -10.70 -11.55
C GLY A 70 5.86 -11.96 -11.81
N ARG A 71 5.86 -12.90 -10.89
CA ARG A 71 4.93 -14.05 -10.86
C ARG A 71 3.93 -13.85 -9.74
N ILE A 72 2.69 -14.29 -9.93
CA ILE A 72 1.66 -14.17 -8.89
C ILE A 72 1.26 -15.55 -8.41
N TYR A 73 1.51 -15.79 -7.12
CA TYR A 73 0.98 -16.94 -6.41
C TYR A 73 -0.24 -16.53 -5.58
N GLU A 74 -1.19 -17.44 -5.40
CA GLU A 74 -2.35 -17.28 -4.53
C GLU A 74 -2.31 -18.31 -3.40
N GLY A 75 -2.45 -17.81 -2.17
CA GLY A 75 -2.71 -18.61 -0.97
C GLY A 75 -3.90 -18.05 -0.21
N LYS A 76 -4.04 -18.43 1.06
CA LYS A 76 -5.16 -17.99 1.90
C LYS A 76 -4.72 -17.65 3.32
N LEU A 77 -5.21 -16.53 3.83
CA LEU A 77 -5.19 -16.18 5.23
C LEU A 77 -6.41 -16.82 5.92
N LEU A 78 -6.18 -17.56 7.01
CA LEU A 78 -7.22 -18.24 7.81
C LEU A 78 -8.13 -19.15 6.96
N ASP A 79 -7.58 -19.77 5.91
CA ASP A 79 -8.26 -20.63 4.93
C ASP A 79 -9.43 -19.98 4.17
N LYS A 80 -9.63 -18.66 4.32
CA LYS A 80 -10.84 -17.96 3.84
C LYS A 80 -10.53 -16.75 2.97
N ILE A 81 -9.52 -15.97 3.33
CA ILE A 81 -9.22 -14.68 2.69
C ILE A 81 -8.08 -14.89 1.68
N PRO A 82 -8.30 -14.69 0.36
CA PRO A 82 -7.25 -14.82 -0.62
C PRO A 82 -6.08 -13.87 -0.37
N VAL A 83 -4.86 -14.38 -0.53
CA VAL A 83 -3.62 -13.61 -0.44
C VAL A 83 -2.81 -13.84 -1.71
N TYR A 84 -2.50 -12.75 -2.41
CA TYR A 84 -1.67 -12.73 -3.61
C TYR A 84 -0.24 -12.39 -3.23
N PHE A 85 0.70 -13.21 -3.70
CA PHE A 85 2.13 -13.01 -3.48
C PHE A 85 2.79 -12.63 -4.80
N VAL A 86 3.29 -11.39 -4.87
CA VAL A 86 4.08 -10.89 -5.99
C VAL A 86 5.50 -11.40 -5.84
N ASP A 87 5.83 -12.46 -6.58
CA ASP A 87 7.14 -13.08 -6.59
C ASP A 87 8.03 -12.43 -7.64
N GLN A 88 9.17 -11.93 -7.17
CA GLN A 88 10.29 -11.52 -7.99
C GLN A 88 11.55 -11.73 -7.13
N PRO A 89 12.22 -12.89 -7.24
CA PRO A 89 13.34 -13.27 -6.39
C PRO A 89 14.49 -12.24 -6.38
N GLU A 90 14.76 -11.59 -7.52
CA GLU A 90 15.76 -10.52 -7.57
C GLU A 90 15.45 -9.37 -6.63
N TYR A 91 14.18 -9.14 -6.25
CA TYR A 91 13.77 -8.11 -5.31
C TYR A 91 13.41 -8.63 -3.92
N PHE A 92 12.83 -9.83 -3.79
CA PHE A 92 12.21 -10.25 -2.53
C PHE A 92 12.81 -11.53 -1.93
N ASP A 93 13.69 -12.23 -2.66
CA ASP A 93 14.46 -13.34 -2.09
C ASP A 93 15.64 -12.78 -1.26
N ARG A 94 15.32 -12.30 -0.06
CA ARG A 94 16.22 -11.66 0.91
C ARG A 94 16.02 -12.24 2.30
N SER A 95 17.02 -12.04 3.16
CA SER A 95 16.97 -12.38 4.60
C SER A 95 15.85 -11.62 5.31
N GLU A 96 15.77 -10.31 5.08
CA GLU A 96 14.80 -9.41 5.69
C GLU A 96 13.91 -8.71 4.65
N LEU A 97 12.84 -8.06 5.11
CA LEU A 97 11.84 -7.47 4.23
C LEU A 97 12.40 -6.24 3.49
N TYR A 98 12.92 -5.27 4.23
CA TYR A 98 13.38 -3.98 3.67
C TYR A 98 14.56 -3.35 4.44
N VAL A 99 14.91 -3.85 5.63
CA VAL A 99 16.06 -3.42 6.44
C VAL A 99 16.88 -4.64 6.85
N GLU A 100 18.18 -4.61 6.61
CA GLU A 100 19.13 -5.62 7.07
C GLU A 100 20.25 -4.93 7.86
N ASN A 101 20.59 -5.48 9.03
CA ASN A 101 21.63 -4.91 9.91
C ASN A 101 21.43 -3.41 10.19
N LEU A 102 20.18 -3.01 10.48
CA LEU A 102 19.76 -1.62 10.73
C LEU A 102 19.96 -0.65 9.55
N LYS A 103 20.19 -1.18 8.34
CA LYS A 103 20.31 -0.40 7.11
C LYS A 103 19.25 -0.81 6.10
N ASN A 104 18.63 0.17 5.46
CA ASN A 104 17.78 -0.07 4.31
C ASN A 104 18.59 -0.75 3.20
N TYR A 105 17.98 -1.71 2.48
CA TYR A 105 18.58 -2.17 1.24
C TYR A 105 18.71 -1.00 0.25
N SER A 106 19.84 -0.93 -0.45
CA SER A 106 20.15 0.18 -1.36
C SER A 106 19.21 0.28 -2.56
N ASP A 107 18.59 -0.84 -2.94
CA ASP A 107 17.63 -0.97 -4.05
C ASP A 107 16.16 -0.83 -3.60
N ASN A 108 15.89 -0.43 -2.34
CA ASN A 108 14.52 -0.30 -1.82
C ASN A 108 13.63 0.61 -2.69
N ALA A 109 14.19 1.69 -3.27
CA ALA A 109 13.45 2.54 -4.21
C ALA A 109 12.88 1.68 -5.35
N GLU A 110 13.77 0.99 -6.08
CA GLU A 110 13.39 0.17 -7.23
C GLU A 110 12.41 -0.95 -6.86
N ARG A 111 12.67 -1.66 -5.76
CA ARG A 111 11.86 -2.80 -5.29
C ARG A 111 10.41 -2.41 -5.01
N PHE A 112 10.20 -1.29 -4.33
CA PHE A 112 8.86 -0.86 -3.94
C PHE A 112 8.17 0.02 -4.98
N ILE A 113 8.93 0.62 -5.89
CA ILE A 113 8.41 1.17 -7.16
C ILE A 113 7.84 0.02 -8.01
N PHE A 114 8.61 -1.07 -8.17
CA PHE A 114 8.16 -2.28 -8.85
C PHE A 114 6.91 -2.83 -8.17
N PHE A 115 6.93 -3.03 -6.85
CA PHE A 115 5.78 -3.60 -6.14
C PHE A 115 4.52 -2.74 -6.26
N SER A 116 4.63 -1.43 -6.04
CA SER A 116 3.50 -0.50 -6.20
C SER A 116 2.91 -0.59 -7.61
N ARG A 117 3.76 -0.66 -8.65
CA ARG A 117 3.29 -0.79 -10.03
C ARG A 117 2.72 -2.17 -10.32
N ALA A 118 3.32 -3.24 -9.79
CA ALA A 118 2.83 -4.61 -9.92
C ALA A 118 1.41 -4.76 -9.35
N VAL A 119 1.09 -4.09 -8.24
CA VAL A 119 -0.29 -4.06 -7.70
C VAL A 119 -1.27 -3.46 -8.70
N VAL A 120 -0.91 -2.36 -9.35
CA VAL A 120 -1.78 -1.70 -10.34
C VAL A 120 -1.88 -2.49 -11.64
N GLU A 121 -0.77 -3.08 -12.10
CA GLU A 121 -0.75 -4.01 -13.25
C GLU A 121 -1.62 -5.25 -12.98
N PHE A 122 -1.58 -5.80 -11.76
CA PHE A 122 -2.42 -6.92 -11.33
C PHE A 122 -3.91 -6.57 -11.42
N VAL A 123 -4.30 -5.35 -11.03
CA VAL A 123 -5.67 -4.85 -11.18
C VAL A 123 -6.01 -4.58 -12.64
N SER A 124 -5.10 -3.98 -13.42
CA SER A 124 -5.28 -3.67 -14.84
C SER A 124 -5.52 -4.92 -15.69
N LYS A 125 -4.87 -6.03 -15.34
CA LYS A 125 -5.04 -7.34 -15.98
C LYS A 125 -6.28 -8.09 -15.53
N ASP A 126 -7.16 -7.46 -14.75
CA ASP A 126 -8.44 -8.02 -14.35
C ASP A 126 -8.34 -9.32 -13.52
N ILE A 127 -7.18 -9.61 -12.91
CA ILE A 127 -6.97 -10.81 -12.08
C ILE A 127 -7.85 -10.74 -10.83
N PHE A 128 -7.93 -9.55 -10.24
CA PHE A 128 -8.97 -9.17 -9.29
C PHE A 128 -9.37 -7.72 -9.55
N LYS A 129 -10.67 -7.45 -9.56
CA LYS A 129 -11.26 -6.13 -9.81
C LYS A 129 -11.77 -5.54 -8.49
N PRO A 130 -10.93 -4.90 -7.66
CA PRO A 130 -11.38 -4.26 -6.44
C PRO A 130 -12.26 -3.04 -6.76
N ASP A 131 -13.18 -2.71 -5.86
CA ASP A 131 -13.81 -1.39 -5.84
C ASP A 131 -12.90 -0.38 -5.11
N ILE A 132 -12.19 -0.87 -4.07
CA ILE A 132 -11.21 -0.11 -3.29
C ILE A 132 -9.82 -0.77 -3.32
N LEU A 133 -8.78 0.01 -3.64
CA LEU A 133 -7.39 -0.33 -3.39
C LEU A 133 -6.91 0.37 -2.11
N GLN A 134 -6.77 -0.38 -1.02
CA GLN A 134 -6.19 0.14 0.22
C GLN A 134 -4.67 -0.07 0.21
N CYS A 135 -3.93 1.02 0.18
CA CYS A 135 -2.48 1.07 0.19
C CYS A 135 -2.00 1.38 1.61
N ASN A 136 -0.97 0.71 2.08
CA ASN A 136 -0.41 0.87 3.41
C ASN A 136 1.04 1.34 3.32
N ASP A 137 1.29 2.53 3.88
CA ASP A 137 2.58 3.20 3.93
C ASP A 137 3.29 3.40 2.58
N TRP A 138 4.53 3.90 2.64
CA TRP A 138 5.33 4.31 1.49
C TRP A 138 5.61 3.18 0.49
N PHE A 139 5.63 1.92 0.93
CA PHE A 139 5.89 0.75 0.09
C PHE A 139 4.88 0.55 -1.04
N THR A 140 3.66 1.04 -0.81
CA THR A 140 2.55 1.03 -1.78
C THR A 140 2.14 2.45 -2.18
N GLY A 141 2.97 3.43 -1.81
CA GLY A 141 2.74 4.86 -1.98
C GLY A 141 2.52 5.30 -3.42
N LEU A 142 3.12 4.60 -4.39
CA LEU A 142 2.93 4.94 -5.80
C LEU A 142 1.70 4.32 -6.43
N SER A 143 1.05 3.32 -5.81
CA SER A 143 -0.14 2.70 -6.40
C SER A 143 -1.27 3.71 -6.67
N PRO A 144 -1.63 4.61 -5.73
CA PRO A 144 -2.59 5.68 -6.01
C PRO A 144 -2.12 6.65 -7.11
N VAL A 145 -0.81 6.93 -7.17
CA VAL A 145 -0.24 7.83 -8.18
C VAL A 145 -0.42 7.23 -9.57
N TYR A 146 -0.10 5.95 -9.75
CA TYR A 146 -0.30 5.23 -11.01
C TYR A 146 -1.77 5.18 -11.41
N LEU A 147 -2.68 4.88 -10.46
CA LEU A 147 -4.12 4.86 -10.72
C LEU A 147 -4.64 6.21 -11.25
N LYS A 148 -4.16 7.33 -10.71
CA LYS A 148 -4.58 8.67 -11.14
C LYS A 148 -3.86 9.21 -12.37
N THR A 149 -2.85 8.51 -12.87
CA THR A 149 -2.00 8.98 -13.97
C THR A 149 -1.94 7.96 -15.09
N LEU A 150 -0.98 7.03 -15.05
CA LEU A 150 -0.73 6.09 -16.14
C LEU A 150 -1.91 5.15 -16.44
N TYR A 151 -2.76 4.87 -15.45
CA TYR A 151 -3.87 3.92 -15.58
C TYR A 151 -5.23 4.59 -15.43
N SER A 152 -5.30 5.93 -15.42
CA SER A 152 -6.56 6.65 -15.21
C SER A 152 -7.62 6.28 -16.24
N ASP A 153 -7.22 5.94 -17.47
CA ASP A 153 -8.15 5.59 -18.55
C ASP A 153 -8.57 4.11 -18.51
N THR A 154 -7.72 3.25 -17.94
CA THR A 154 -7.95 1.80 -17.90
C THR A 154 -8.61 1.31 -16.61
N ILE A 155 -8.42 2.03 -15.49
CA ILE A 155 -8.85 1.64 -14.14
C ILE A 155 -9.69 2.77 -13.52
N GLN A 156 -10.66 3.30 -14.26
CA GLN A 156 -11.43 4.50 -13.88
C GLN A 156 -12.28 4.36 -12.60
N ARG A 157 -12.66 3.13 -12.22
CA ARG A 157 -13.66 2.89 -11.16
C ARG A 157 -13.05 2.56 -9.80
N VAL A 158 -11.76 2.31 -9.73
CA VAL A 158 -11.12 1.89 -8.47
C VAL A 158 -10.78 3.13 -7.65
N LYS A 159 -11.34 3.23 -6.45
CA LYS A 159 -10.97 4.28 -5.49
C LYS A 159 -9.79 3.79 -4.67
N SER A 160 -8.92 4.71 -4.27
CA SER A 160 -7.70 4.41 -3.51
C SER A 160 -7.76 5.03 -2.12
N VAL A 161 -7.32 4.27 -1.12
CA VAL A 161 -7.17 4.74 0.26
C VAL A 161 -5.73 4.52 0.70
N MET A 162 -5.06 5.57 1.18
CA MET A 162 -3.71 5.46 1.75
C MET A 162 -3.79 5.42 3.28
N THR A 163 -3.30 4.38 3.92
CA THR A 163 -3.22 4.27 5.38
C THR A 163 -1.80 4.50 5.85
N ILE A 164 -1.61 5.47 6.75
CA ILE A 164 -0.33 5.82 7.37
C ILE A 164 -0.25 5.14 8.73
N HIS A 165 0.72 4.26 8.95
CA HIS A 165 0.96 3.63 10.26
C HIS A 165 1.98 4.39 11.08
N ASN A 166 2.93 5.05 10.42
CA ASN A 166 3.88 5.95 11.07
C ASN A 166 4.42 6.95 10.05
N ILE A 167 4.12 8.24 10.27
CA ILE A 167 4.50 9.35 9.37
C ILE A 167 6.01 9.59 9.29
N GLU A 168 6.80 9.06 10.23
CA GLU A 168 8.26 9.16 10.20
C GLU A 168 8.88 8.33 9.07
N TYR A 169 8.24 7.22 8.67
CA TYR A 169 8.71 6.34 7.61
C TYR A 169 8.08 6.71 6.25
N GLN A 170 8.69 7.67 5.56
CA GLN A 170 8.09 8.26 4.35
C GLN A 170 8.57 7.63 3.02
N GLY A 171 9.62 6.80 3.04
CA GLY A 171 10.26 6.31 1.82
C GLY A 171 10.88 7.44 1.00
N LEU A 172 11.86 8.13 1.60
CA LEU A 172 12.63 9.21 0.96
C LEU A 172 13.80 8.64 0.16
N PHE A 173 13.83 8.91 -1.13
CA PHE A 173 14.83 8.43 -2.08
C PHE A 173 15.49 9.56 -2.87
N TRP A 174 16.54 9.26 -3.62
CA TRP A 174 17.25 10.28 -4.40
C TRP A 174 16.35 10.75 -5.54
N HIS A 175 16.36 12.04 -5.89
CA HIS A 175 15.49 12.56 -6.97
C HIS A 175 15.75 11.86 -8.32
N CYS A 176 16.98 11.44 -8.59
CA CYS A 176 17.29 10.69 -9.81
C CYS A 176 16.56 9.35 -9.87
N ASP A 177 16.13 8.77 -8.74
CA ASP A 177 15.32 7.53 -8.71
C ASP A 177 13.92 7.72 -9.34
N MET A 178 13.50 8.97 -9.60
CA MET A 178 12.25 9.27 -10.31
C MET A 178 12.14 8.54 -11.65
N HIS A 179 13.27 8.35 -12.36
CA HIS A 179 13.27 7.63 -13.64
C HIS A 179 12.81 6.16 -13.51
N LEU A 180 13.00 5.52 -12.34
CA LEU A 180 12.55 4.16 -12.05
C LEU A 180 11.02 4.04 -12.09
N THR A 181 10.32 5.12 -11.72
CA THR A 181 8.84 5.15 -11.63
C THR A 181 8.15 5.14 -12.99
N CYS A 182 8.85 5.53 -14.06
CA CYS A 182 8.27 5.84 -15.37
C CYS A 182 7.15 6.89 -15.34
N LEU A 183 7.05 7.68 -14.25
CA LEU A 183 6.15 8.80 -14.16
C LEU A 183 6.78 10.04 -14.82
N PRO A 184 5.97 10.96 -15.37
CA PRO A 184 6.50 12.19 -15.92
C PRO A 184 7.08 13.07 -14.81
N TRP A 185 8.19 13.76 -15.13
CA TRP A 185 8.85 14.70 -14.21
C TRP A 185 7.94 15.86 -13.76
N SER A 186 6.82 16.12 -14.45
CA SER A 186 5.78 17.08 -14.01
C SER A 186 5.07 16.67 -12.71
N LEU A 187 5.26 15.43 -12.24
CA LEU A 187 4.83 14.99 -10.92
C LEU A 187 5.90 15.17 -9.83
N PHE A 188 7.14 15.48 -10.21
CA PHE A 188 8.21 15.80 -9.28
C PHE A 188 8.18 17.29 -8.92
N THR A 189 7.13 17.69 -8.20
CA THR A 189 6.90 19.06 -7.72
C THR A 189 6.59 19.07 -6.23
N PHE A 190 6.77 20.23 -5.59
CA PHE A 190 6.64 20.39 -4.14
C PHE A 190 5.24 20.07 -3.61
N ASP A 191 4.21 20.13 -4.46
CA ASP A 191 2.81 19.80 -4.15
C ASP A 191 2.48 18.32 -4.41
N LYS A 192 3.44 17.53 -4.92
CA LYS A 192 3.26 16.13 -5.34
C LYS A 192 4.35 15.21 -4.76
N LEU A 193 5.24 14.65 -5.59
CA LEU A 193 6.21 13.62 -5.19
C LEU A 193 7.49 14.18 -4.57
N GLU A 194 7.80 15.47 -4.77
CA GLU A 194 9.05 16.06 -4.30
C GLU A 194 8.95 16.46 -2.83
N PHE A 195 10.04 16.23 -2.09
CA PHE A 195 10.19 16.66 -0.71
C PHE A 195 11.66 16.97 -0.37
N HIS A 196 12.02 18.26 -0.31
CA HIS A 196 13.37 18.75 -0.03
C HIS A 196 14.47 18.15 -0.95
N GLY A 197 14.22 18.15 -2.26
CA GLY A 197 15.10 17.62 -3.30
C GLY A 197 15.14 16.09 -3.37
N LYS A 198 14.23 15.42 -2.67
CA LYS A 198 14.10 13.94 -2.63
C LYS A 198 12.77 13.50 -3.21
N LEU A 199 12.75 12.27 -3.70
CA LEU A 199 11.53 11.56 -4.07
C LEU A 199 10.87 10.99 -2.80
N ASN A 200 9.61 11.32 -2.54
CA ASN A 200 8.87 10.87 -1.36
C ASN A 200 7.67 10.00 -1.78
N LEU A 201 7.79 8.68 -1.61
CA LEU A 201 6.76 7.75 -2.06
C LEU A 201 5.49 7.83 -1.22
N LEU A 202 5.60 8.05 0.10
CA LEU A 202 4.44 8.23 0.97
C LEU A 202 3.64 9.47 0.58
N LYS A 203 4.32 10.61 0.40
CA LYS A 203 3.70 11.87 0.00
C LYS A 203 2.98 11.72 -1.34
N GLY A 204 3.58 11.03 -2.31
CA GLY A 204 2.92 10.66 -3.56
C GLY A 204 1.56 10.03 -3.33
N GLY A 205 1.50 9.01 -2.48
CA GLY A 205 0.27 8.32 -2.13
C GLY A 205 -0.73 9.20 -1.38
N ILE A 206 -0.27 10.00 -0.42
CA ILE A 206 -1.11 10.95 0.34
C ILE A 206 -1.81 11.94 -0.61
N VAL A 207 -1.06 12.52 -1.55
CA VAL A 207 -1.58 13.54 -2.46
C VAL A 207 -2.59 12.95 -3.45
N HIS A 208 -2.34 11.74 -3.98
CA HIS A 208 -3.12 11.17 -5.07
C HIS A 208 -4.24 10.22 -4.62
N ALA A 209 -4.24 9.74 -3.38
CA ALA A 209 -5.30 8.85 -2.89
C ALA A 209 -6.66 9.56 -2.77
N ASP A 210 -7.76 8.84 -2.96
CA ASP A 210 -9.12 9.39 -2.80
C ASP A 210 -9.45 9.67 -1.33
N ALA A 211 -8.87 8.93 -0.40
CA ALA A 211 -8.83 9.24 1.02
C ALA A 211 -7.51 8.81 1.66
N VAL A 212 -7.20 9.39 2.81
CA VAL A 212 -6.05 9.03 3.63
C VAL A 212 -6.55 8.71 5.04
N THR A 213 -6.11 7.58 5.58
CA THR A 213 -6.39 7.20 6.97
C THR A 213 -5.11 7.10 7.78
N THR A 214 -5.25 7.17 9.10
CA THR A 214 -4.17 6.84 10.04
C THR A 214 -4.71 6.03 11.21
N ILE A 215 -3.82 5.51 12.05
CA ILE A 215 -4.10 4.41 13.00
C ILE A 215 -4.93 4.79 14.24
N SER A 216 -5.22 6.07 14.48
CA SER A 216 -6.14 6.51 15.53
C SER A 216 -6.59 7.96 15.31
N GLU A 217 -7.67 8.37 15.97
CA GLU A 217 -8.16 9.75 15.95
C GLU A 217 -7.14 10.71 16.60
N SER A 218 -6.57 10.34 17.76
CA SER A 218 -5.55 11.16 18.42
C SER A 218 -4.29 11.30 17.58
N TYR A 219 -3.82 10.22 16.95
CA TYR A 219 -2.64 10.28 16.10
C TYR A 219 -2.90 11.11 14.83
N ALA A 220 -4.14 11.10 14.31
CA ALA A 220 -4.53 12.00 13.23
C ALA A 220 -4.39 13.47 13.62
N GLU A 221 -4.80 13.86 14.82
CA GLU A 221 -4.62 15.22 15.32
C GLU A 221 -3.13 15.57 15.54
N GLU A 222 -2.36 14.63 16.10
CA GLU A 222 -0.93 14.81 16.35
C GLU A 222 -0.16 15.10 15.06
N ILE A 223 -0.31 14.27 14.01
CA ILE A 223 0.47 14.41 12.77
C ILE A 223 0.04 15.60 11.89
N LEU A 224 -1.01 16.32 12.29
CA LEU A 224 -1.36 17.62 11.70
C LEU A 224 -0.59 18.78 12.35
N THR A 225 0.24 18.54 13.35
CA THR A 225 1.13 19.56 13.95
C THR A 225 2.49 19.55 13.27
N LYS A 226 3.18 20.70 13.26
CA LYS A 226 4.50 20.83 12.64
C LYS A 226 5.54 19.93 13.31
N GLU A 227 5.42 19.75 14.62
CA GLU A 227 6.34 18.99 15.46
C GLU A 227 6.24 17.48 15.22
N LYS A 228 5.04 16.97 14.88
CA LYS A 228 4.78 15.53 14.75
C LYS A 228 4.45 15.07 13.34
N GLY A 229 4.10 15.97 12.42
CA GLY A 229 3.78 15.60 11.04
C GLY A 229 4.99 15.38 10.14
N CYS A 230 6.22 15.53 10.67
CA CYS A 230 7.47 15.25 9.96
C CYS A 230 7.58 15.97 8.60
N GLY A 231 7.10 17.21 8.55
CA GLY A 231 7.07 18.06 7.35
C GLY A 231 5.96 17.75 6.34
N LEU A 232 5.12 16.74 6.60
CA LEU A 232 3.92 16.44 5.81
C LEU A 232 2.63 16.99 6.44
N ASP A 233 2.72 17.70 7.58
CA ASP A 233 1.58 18.25 8.31
C ASP A 233 0.71 19.18 7.44
N GLU A 234 1.33 20.04 6.65
CA GLU A 234 0.60 20.90 5.70
C GLU A 234 -0.06 20.08 4.58
N THR A 235 0.65 19.09 4.04
CA THR A 235 0.10 18.20 3.00
C THR A 235 -1.14 17.47 3.53
N LEU A 236 -1.11 17.02 4.80
CA LEU A 236 -2.23 16.36 5.45
C LEU A 236 -3.39 17.33 5.75
N ARG A 237 -3.12 18.56 6.23
CA ARG A 237 -4.16 19.58 6.45
C ARG A 237 -4.91 19.92 5.17
N LEU A 238 -4.23 19.99 4.03
CA LEU A 238 -4.83 20.26 2.72
C LEU A 238 -5.79 19.17 2.25
N LEU A 239 -5.75 17.96 2.82
CA LEU A 239 -6.70 16.90 2.50
C LEU A 239 -8.11 17.19 3.03
N GLY A 240 -8.23 17.99 4.11
CA GLY A 240 -9.50 18.30 4.75
C GLY A 240 -10.30 17.02 5.08
N ASN A 241 -11.51 16.91 4.52
CA ASN A 241 -12.43 15.79 4.77
C ASN A 241 -11.98 14.44 4.16
N ARG A 242 -10.89 14.41 3.39
CA ARG A 242 -10.28 13.18 2.88
C ARG A 242 -9.34 12.53 3.89
N PHE A 243 -8.98 13.20 4.98
CA PHE A 243 -8.11 12.66 6.02
C PHE A 243 -8.89 12.30 7.29
N ALA A 244 -8.68 11.09 7.83
CA ALA A 244 -9.33 10.65 9.05
C ALA A 244 -8.50 9.64 9.86
N GLY A 245 -8.60 9.69 11.19
CA GLY A 245 -8.10 8.62 12.06
C GLY A 245 -9.10 7.48 12.18
N ILE A 246 -8.65 6.23 12.03
CA ILE A 246 -9.43 5.03 12.31
C ILE A 246 -8.61 4.16 13.28
N PRO A 247 -9.15 3.77 14.46
CA PRO A 247 -8.42 3.04 15.49
C PRO A 247 -8.08 1.61 15.02
N THR A 248 -6.91 1.44 14.42
CA THR A 248 -6.46 0.17 13.79
C THR A 248 -5.24 -0.44 14.45
N LEU A 249 -4.91 -0.01 15.67
CA LEU A 249 -3.91 -0.74 16.44
C LEU A 249 -4.41 -2.18 16.70
N PRO A 250 -3.49 -3.16 16.86
CA PRO A 250 -3.89 -4.53 17.16
C PRO A 250 -4.82 -4.62 18.38
N SER A 251 -4.61 -3.79 19.40
CA SER A 251 -5.48 -3.70 20.58
C SER A 251 -6.91 -3.29 20.24
N ASP A 252 -7.09 -2.36 19.30
CA ASP A 252 -8.41 -1.88 18.88
C ASP A 252 -9.15 -2.96 18.08
N LEU A 253 -8.44 -3.60 17.15
CA LEU A 253 -8.98 -4.67 16.32
C LEU A 253 -9.27 -5.94 17.13
N GLN A 254 -8.57 -6.19 18.23
CA GLN A 254 -8.89 -7.29 19.15
C GLN A 254 -10.12 -6.95 20.01
N LYS A 255 -10.22 -5.70 20.49
CA LYS A 255 -11.30 -5.27 21.39
C LYS A 255 -12.62 -5.06 20.66
N ASN A 256 -12.61 -4.36 19.52
CA ASN A 256 -13.80 -3.92 18.79
C ASN A 256 -13.67 -4.13 17.25
N PRO A 257 -13.38 -5.35 16.75
CA PRO A 257 -13.12 -5.58 15.32
C PRO A 257 -14.25 -5.11 14.40
N SER A 258 -15.50 -5.36 14.79
CA SER A 258 -16.69 -4.97 14.01
C SER A 258 -16.82 -3.45 13.86
N ASP A 259 -16.52 -2.67 14.91
CA ASP A 259 -16.59 -1.21 14.86
C ASP A 259 -15.55 -0.64 13.89
N VAL A 260 -14.31 -1.12 13.99
CA VAL A 260 -13.21 -0.71 13.10
C VAL A 260 -13.55 -1.03 11.64
N ALA A 261 -14.03 -2.25 11.36
CA ALA A 261 -14.44 -2.65 10.02
C ALA A 261 -15.59 -1.77 9.49
N LYS A 262 -16.60 -1.48 10.31
CA LYS A 262 -17.73 -0.60 9.93
C LYS A 262 -17.27 0.83 9.61
N ARG A 263 -16.27 1.36 10.31
CA ARG A 263 -15.67 2.67 9.99
C ARG A 263 -15.03 2.68 8.61
N TYR A 264 -14.25 1.65 8.27
CA TYR A 264 -13.72 1.47 6.91
C TYR A 264 -14.81 1.31 5.87
N ILE A 265 -15.82 0.47 6.12
CA ILE A 265 -16.94 0.25 5.20
C ILE A 265 -17.69 1.55 4.94
N LYS A 266 -17.93 2.37 5.97
CA LYS A 266 -18.53 3.70 5.83
C LYS A 266 -17.69 4.62 4.95
N LEU A 267 -16.37 4.67 5.18
CA LEU A 267 -15.44 5.44 4.36
C LEU A 267 -15.48 4.97 2.89
N PHE A 268 -15.34 3.67 2.66
CA PHE A 268 -15.35 3.09 1.32
C PHE A 268 -16.67 3.34 0.59
N THR A 269 -17.80 3.18 1.28
CA THR A 269 -19.13 3.44 0.72
C THR A 269 -19.27 4.91 0.32
N LYS A 270 -18.76 5.85 1.13
CA LYS A 270 -18.74 7.27 0.78
C LYS A 270 -17.94 7.49 -0.51
N LEU A 271 -16.72 6.95 -0.60
CA LEU A 271 -15.85 7.12 -1.77
C LEU A 271 -16.44 6.54 -3.06
N LEU A 272 -17.24 5.47 -2.97
CA LEU A 272 -17.88 4.84 -4.13
C LEU A 272 -19.13 5.58 -4.61
N ASN A 273 -19.70 6.45 -3.77
CA ASN A 273 -20.87 7.27 -4.12
C ASN A 273 -20.51 8.69 -4.57
N ASP A 274 -19.29 9.16 -4.26
CA ASP A 274 -18.70 10.44 -4.70
C ASP A 274 -18.04 10.32 -6.10
#